data_AF-A0A974RTD6-F1
#
_entry.id   AF-A0A974RTD6-F1
#
_cell.length_a   1.000
_cell.length_b   1.000
_cell.length_c   1.000
_cell.angle_alpha   90.00
_cell.angle_beta   90.00
_cell.angle_gamma   90.00
#
_symmetry.space_group_name_H-M   'P 1'
#
loop_
_entity.id
_entity.type
_entity.pdbx_description
1 polymer ?
#
loop_
_entity_poly.entity_id
_entity_poly.type
_entity_poly.pdbx_seq_one_letter_code
_entity_poly.pdbx_strand_id
1 'polypeptide(L)'
;MVLLVVVGLVGAGAGYLWWVRPPVRRAPLPPGIEKGEDLLLSPPIPPAGTSTGTLSFFSLGTQRHEWVAFVTWATKDPTTSSRNIELRLGQPVHVQGLGTLTLTWVRPAPPPWDLSDGSGPRLGVNLNPDPGVTMCMYANDCNESTQQPTATPTP
;
A
#
# COMPACT_ATOMS: atom_id res chain seq x y z
N MET A 1 -46.17 -14.82 1.47
CA MET A 1 -45.42 -13.91 0.57
C MET A 1 -44.37 -13.06 1.29
N VAL A 2 -44.61 -12.58 2.51
CA VAL A 2 -43.62 -11.76 3.27
C VAL A 2 -42.27 -12.48 3.47
N LEU A 3 -42.28 -13.77 3.82
CA LEU A 3 -41.05 -14.54 4.04
C LEU A 3 -40.16 -14.66 2.78
N LEU A 4 -40.78 -14.78 1.60
CA LEU A 4 -40.05 -14.89 0.33
C LEU A 4 -39.41 -13.56 -0.08
N VAL A 5 -40.04 -12.43 0.25
CA VAL A 5 -39.49 -11.09 0.00
C VAL A 5 -38.27 -10.83 0.88
N VAL A 6 -38.32 -11.24 2.15
CA VAL A 6 -37.18 -11.08 3.07
C VAL A 6 -36.00 -11.98 2.65
N VAL A 7 -36.24 -13.24 2.29
CA VAL A 7 -35.19 -14.16 1.83
C VAL A 7 -34.56 -13.67 0.51
N GLY A 8 -35.36 -13.13 -0.41
CA GLY A 8 -34.87 -12.55 -1.67
C GLY A 8 -33.94 -11.35 -1.47
N LEU A 9 -34.27 -10.45 -0.54
CA LEU A 9 -33.44 -9.28 -0.21
C LEU A 9 -32.12 -9.67 0.47
N VAL A 10 -32.14 -10.65 1.38
CA VAL A 10 -30.93 -11.16 2.06
C VAL A 10 -30.03 -11.91 1.07
N GLY A 11 -30.59 -12.72 0.18
CA GLY A 11 -29.84 -13.42 -0.87
C GLY A 11 -29.17 -12.47 -1.87
N ALA A 12 -29.89 -11.41 -2.28
CA ALA A 12 -29.35 -10.37 -3.16
C ALA A 12 -28.23 -9.56 -2.46
N GLY A 13 -28.40 -9.22 -1.18
CA GLY A 13 -27.37 -8.52 -0.40
C GLY A 13 -26.10 -9.34 -0.19
N ALA A 14 -26.25 -10.63 0.16
CA ALA A 14 -25.12 -11.54 0.34
C ALA A 14 -24.38 -11.83 -0.98
N GLY A 15 -25.11 -12.03 -2.08
CA GLY A 15 -24.52 -12.22 -3.41
C GLY A 15 -23.79 -10.98 -3.91
N TYR A 16 -24.36 -9.79 -3.71
CA TYR A 16 -23.70 -8.52 -4.05
C TYR A 16 -22.43 -8.31 -3.22
N LEU A 17 -22.48 -8.58 -1.92
CA LEU A 17 -21.32 -8.47 -1.03
C LEU A 17 -20.18 -9.38 -1.44
N TRP A 18 -20.49 -10.63 -1.78
CA TRP A 18 -19.50 -11.55 -2.31
C TRP A 18 -18.87 -10.98 -3.57
N TRP A 19 -19.67 -10.45 -4.50
CA TRP A 19 -19.18 -9.87 -5.74
C TRP A 19 -18.26 -8.65 -5.53
N VAL A 20 -18.59 -7.75 -4.60
CA VAL A 20 -17.77 -6.54 -4.33
C VAL A 20 -16.61 -6.78 -3.37
N ARG A 21 -16.56 -7.94 -2.69
CA ARG A 21 -15.48 -8.29 -1.75
C ARG A 21 -14.83 -9.63 -2.13
N PRO A 22 -13.77 -9.57 -2.95
CA PRO A 22 -12.98 -10.75 -3.28
C PRO A 22 -12.50 -11.47 -2.02
N PRO A 23 -12.62 -12.81 -1.96
CA PRO A 23 -12.24 -13.59 -0.79
C PRO A 23 -10.72 -13.67 -0.62
N VAL A 24 -9.97 -13.66 -1.73
CA VAL A 24 -8.51 -13.70 -1.73
C VAL A 24 -7.97 -12.36 -1.26
N ARG A 25 -7.29 -12.34 -0.12
CA ARG A 25 -6.75 -11.11 0.51
C ARG A 25 -5.24 -11.12 0.67
N ARG A 26 -4.59 -12.22 0.29
CA ARG A 26 -3.15 -12.42 0.42
C ARG A 26 -2.65 -13.18 -0.79
N ALA A 27 -1.42 -12.89 -1.15
CA ALA A 27 -0.67 -13.65 -2.14
C ALA A 27 0.73 -13.93 -1.60
N PRO A 28 1.32 -15.08 -1.94
CA PRO A 28 2.73 -15.31 -1.70
C PRO A 28 3.58 -14.32 -2.53
N LEU A 29 4.83 -14.13 -2.12
CA LEU A 29 5.78 -13.44 -2.98
C LEU A 29 5.98 -14.24 -4.28
N PRO A 30 6.01 -13.57 -5.43
CA PRO A 30 6.22 -14.23 -6.71
C PRO A 30 7.62 -14.86 -6.77
N PRO A 31 7.81 -15.95 -7.53
CA PRO A 31 9.12 -16.58 -7.69
C PRO A 31 10.18 -15.58 -8.17
N GLY A 32 11.35 -15.57 -7.51
CA GLY A 32 12.46 -14.66 -7.85
C GLY A 32 12.39 -13.28 -7.19
N ILE A 33 11.34 -12.97 -6.42
CA ILE A 33 11.31 -11.80 -5.53
C ILE A 33 11.63 -12.23 -4.11
N GLU A 34 12.73 -11.70 -3.59
CA GLU A 34 13.11 -11.91 -2.19
C GLU A 34 12.26 -11.07 -1.25
N LYS A 35 12.19 -11.51 0.01
CA LYS A 35 11.57 -10.71 1.06
C LYS A 35 12.42 -9.45 1.29
N GLY A 36 11.83 -8.29 1.01
CA GLY A 36 12.40 -6.97 1.28
C GLY A 36 11.81 -6.36 2.55
N GLU A 37 11.61 -5.05 2.53
CA GLU A 37 10.97 -4.32 3.62
C GLU A 37 9.45 -4.50 3.60
N ASP A 38 8.86 -4.88 4.73
CA ASP A 38 7.42 -5.04 4.89
C ASP A 38 6.77 -3.70 5.27
N LEU A 39 6.25 -2.98 4.27
CA LEU A 39 5.55 -1.72 4.46
C LEU A 39 4.07 -1.92 4.78
N LEU A 40 3.61 -1.33 5.89
CA LEU A 40 2.21 -1.22 6.22
C LEU A 40 1.69 0.16 5.79
N LEU A 41 0.80 0.18 4.80
CA LEU A 41 0.16 1.43 4.33
C LEU A 41 -1.33 1.41 4.68
N SER A 42 -1.79 2.53 5.25
CA SER A 42 -3.18 2.74 5.64
C SER A 42 -3.36 4.22 5.96
N PRO A 43 -4.54 4.81 5.76
CA PRO A 43 -4.93 5.96 6.56
C PRO A 43 -5.14 5.47 8.01
N PRO A 44 -4.65 6.13 9.08
CA PRO A 44 -3.88 7.38 9.16
C PRO A 44 -2.36 7.16 9.32
N ILE A 45 -1.84 5.99 8.95
CA ILE A 45 -0.42 5.66 9.10
C ILE A 45 0.42 6.63 8.25
N PRO A 46 1.49 7.22 8.82
CA PRO A 46 2.37 8.09 8.07
C PRO A 46 2.90 7.41 6.79
N PRO A 47 3.12 8.18 5.72
CA PRO A 47 3.78 7.67 4.52
C PRO A 47 5.16 7.05 4.84
N ALA A 48 5.54 6.02 4.08
CA ALA A 48 6.87 5.44 4.15
C ALA A 48 7.88 6.36 3.47
N GLY A 49 8.89 6.81 4.22
CA GLY A 49 9.96 7.67 3.73
C GLY A 49 11.13 6.86 3.17
N THR A 50 11.73 7.38 2.10
CA THR A 50 12.98 6.85 1.54
C THR A 50 13.94 8.00 1.20
N SER A 51 15.22 7.68 0.99
CA SER A 51 16.22 8.68 0.59
C SER A 51 15.84 9.46 -0.67
N THR A 52 15.04 8.87 -1.57
CA THR A 52 14.67 9.40 -2.89
C THR A 52 13.25 9.95 -2.98
N GLY A 53 12.38 9.69 -1.99
CA GLY A 53 10.98 10.10 -2.03
C GLY A 53 10.12 9.47 -0.93
N THR A 54 8.82 9.61 -1.08
CA THR A 54 7.82 9.17 -0.11
C THR A 54 6.74 8.34 -0.79
N LEU A 55 6.42 7.19 -0.21
CA LEU A 55 5.36 6.29 -0.65
C LEU A 55 4.18 6.35 0.32
N SER A 56 2.98 6.66 -0.17
CA SER A 56 1.78 6.77 0.65
C SER A 56 0.61 5.93 0.13
N PHE A 57 -0.30 5.58 1.03
CA PHE A 57 -1.59 5.02 0.67
C PHE A 57 -2.42 6.05 -0.13
N PHE A 58 -3.04 5.62 -1.23
CA PHE A 58 -4.04 6.42 -1.95
C PHE A 58 -5.44 5.83 -1.82
N SER A 59 -5.64 4.59 -2.28
CA SER A 59 -6.94 3.92 -2.20
C SER A 59 -6.82 2.39 -2.28
N LEU A 60 -7.89 1.70 -1.88
CA LEU A 60 -8.06 0.27 -2.09
C LEU A 60 -9.44 0.04 -2.69
N GLY A 61 -9.49 -0.64 -3.82
CA GLY A 61 -10.73 -0.95 -4.53
C GLY A 61 -10.72 -2.37 -5.08
N THR A 62 -11.69 -2.65 -5.93
CA THR A 62 -11.80 -3.92 -6.63
C THR A 62 -11.94 -3.71 -8.13
N GLN A 63 -11.28 -4.55 -8.91
CA GLN A 63 -11.44 -4.59 -10.37
C GLN A 63 -11.56 -6.05 -10.77
N ARG A 64 -12.57 -6.39 -11.59
CA ARG A 64 -12.80 -7.77 -12.07
C ARG A 64 -12.76 -8.83 -10.95
N HIS A 65 -13.33 -8.51 -9.79
CA HIS A 65 -13.35 -9.39 -8.61
C HIS A 65 -11.96 -9.70 -8.01
N GLU A 66 -10.99 -8.80 -8.20
CA GLU A 66 -9.68 -8.81 -7.54
C GLU A 66 -9.49 -7.52 -6.74
N TRP A 67 -8.70 -7.59 -5.66
CA TRP A 67 -8.29 -6.38 -4.94
C TRP A 67 -7.20 -5.65 -5.71
N VAL A 68 -7.39 -4.34 -5.84
CA VAL A 68 -6.43 -3.44 -6.49
C VAL A 68 -6.16 -2.28 -5.54
N ALA A 69 -4.90 -2.15 -5.14
CA ALA A 69 -4.43 -1.05 -4.32
C ALA A 69 -3.83 0.04 -5.21
N PHE A 70 -3.99 1.28 -4.78
CA PHE A 70 -3.31 2.42 -5.36
C PHE A 70 -2.47 3.09 -4.29
N VAL A 71 -1.20 3.33 -4.62
CA VAL A 71 -0.26 4.04 -3.76
C VAL A 71 0.28 5.25 -4.52
N THR A 72 0.54 6.35 -3.81
CA THR A 72 1.15 7.53 -4.41
C THR A 72 2.64 7.51 -4.11
N TRP A 73 3.44 7.65 -5.17
CA TRP A 73 4.88 7.87 -5.08
C TRP A 73 5.19 9.32 -5.41
N ALA A 74 5.83 10.01 -4.48
CA ALA A 74 6.32 11.38 -4.64
C ALA A 74 7.84 11.40 -4.47
N THR A 75 8.57 11.70 -5.54
CA THR A 75 10.02 11.86 -5.49
C THR A 75 10.39 13.15 -4.76
N LYS A 76 11.61 13.20 -4.20
CA LYS A 76 12.16 14.45 -3.64
C LYS A 76 12.55 15.48 -4.70
N ASP A 77 12.74 15.05 -5.95
CA ASP A 77 12.98 15.96 -7.07
C ASP A 77 11.73 16.84 -7.29
N PRO A 78 11.83 18.18 -7.10
CA PRO A 78 10.70 19.09 -7.24
C PRO A 78 10.21 19.23 -8.69
N THR A 79 10.98 18.76 -9.67
CA THR A 79 10.59 18.80 -11.09
C THR A 79 9.73 17.61 -11.51
N THR A 80 9.70 16.56 -10.69
CA THR A 80 8.95 15.34 -10.97
C THR A 80 7.62 15.36 -10.23
N SER A 81 6.51 15.19 -10.98
CA SER A 81 5.18 15.08 -10.38
C SER A 81 5.00 13.75 -9.65
N SER A 82 4.23 13.77 -8.56
CA SER A 82 3.81 12.54 -7.91
C SER A 82 2.95 11.70 -8.85
N ARG A 83 3.02 10.37 -8.69
CA ARG A 83 2.27 9.43 -9.53
C ARG A 83 1.58 8.37 -8.68
N ASN A 84 0.41 7.95 -9.15
CA ASN A 84 -0.31 6.83 -8.58
C ASN A 84 0.13 5.54 -9.26
N ILE A 85 0.45 4.54 -8.46
CA ILE A 85 0.89 3.22 -8.89
C ILE A 85 -0.21 2.23 -8.52
N GLU A 86 -0.67 1.47 -9.52
CA GLU A 86 -1.57 0.35 -9.32
C GLU A 86 -0.79 -0.87 -8.85
N LEU A 87 -1.22 -1.47 -7.75
CA LEU A 87 -0.67 -2.71 -7.21
C LEU A 87 -1.77 -3.77 -7.14
N ARG A 88 -1.45 -4.96 -7.66
CA ARG A 88 -2.30 -6.15 -7.62
C ARG A 88 -1.64 -7.22 -6.76
N LEU A 89 -2.46 -8.04 -6.10
CA LEU A 89 -1.97 -9.06 -5.17
C LEU A 89 -0.96 -9.99 -5.85
N GLY A 90 0.23 -10.09 -5.28
CA GLY A 90 1.31 -10.96 -5.76
C GLY A 90 1.98 -10.51 -7.07
N GLN A 91 1.58 -9.38 -7.65
CA GLN A 91 2.15 -8.88 -8.90
C GLN A 91 3.21 -7.81 -8.58
N PRO A 92 4.48 -8.02 -8.96
CA PRO A 92 5.54 -7.06 -8.72
C PRO A 92 5.44 -5.91 -9.71
N VAL A 93 5.64 -4.69 -9.23
CA VAL A 93 5.72 -3.48 -10.05
C VAL A 93 7.00 -2.75 -9.70
N HIS A 94 7.86 -2.56 -10.69
CA HIS A 94 9.08 -1.79 -10.53
C HIS A 94 8.81 -0.30 -10.69
N VAL A 95 9.31 0.49 -9.75
CA VAL A 95 9.14 1.94 -9.67
C VAL A 95 10.52 2.56 -9.62
N GLN A 96 10.91 3.21 -10.71
CA GLN A 96 12.23 3.82 -10.83
C GLN A 96 12.50 4.79 -9.68
N GLY A 97 13.64 4.60 -9.02
CA GLY A 97 14.10 5.43 -7.91
C GLY A 97 13.46 5.07 -6.57
N LEU A 98 12.69 3.98 -6.52
CA LEU A 98 12.12 3.42 -5.28
C LEU A 98 12.53 1.95 -5.14
N GLY A 99 12.25 1.14 -6.16
CA GLY A 99 12.44 -0.30 -6.10
C GLY A 99 11.25 -1.09 -6.65
N THR A 100 11.25 -2.38 -6.36
CA THR A 100 10.18 -3.29 -6.74
C THR A 100 9.17 -3.42 -5.61
N LEU A 101 7.93 -3.04 -5.87
CA LEU A 101 6.81 -3.16 -4.95
C LEU A 101 6.01 -4.42 -5.26
N THR A 102 5.67 -5.19 -4.24
CA THR A 102 4.76 -6.33 -4.35
C THR A 102 3.68 -6.24 -3.28
N LEU A 103 2.42 -6.20 -3.70
CA LEU A 103 1.29 -6.24 -2.76
C LEU A 103 1.12 -7.65 -2.21
N THR A 104 1.41 -7.86 -0.93
CA THR A 104 1.37 -9.19 -0.30
C THR A 104 0.04 -9.47 0.37
N TRP A 105 -0.60 -8.45 0.95
CA TRP A 105 -1.92 -8.60 1.54
C TRP A 105 -2.72 -7.30 1.60
N VAL A 106 -4.03 -7.44 1.70
CA VAL A 106 -4.98 -6.35 1.92
C VAL A 106 -5.95 -6.69 3.03
N ARG A 107 -6.37 -5.67 3.78
CA ARG A 107 -7.50 -5.74 4.70
C ARG A 107 -8.44 -4.59 4.33
N PRO A 108 -9.53 -4.87 3.60
CA PRO A 108 -10.49 -3.83 3.25
C PRO A 108 -11.15 -3.24 4.49
N ALA A 109 -11.63 -2.00 4.37
CA ALA A 109 -12.46 -1.40 5.40
C ALA A 109 -13.67 -2.31 5.72
N PRO A 110 -14.17 -2.32 6.95
CA PRO A 110 -15.39 -3.04 7.28
C PRO A 110 -16.57 -2.57 6.41
N PRO A 111 -17.59 -3.40 6.21
CA PRO A 111 -18.82 -2.94 5.58
C PRO A 111 -19.47 -1.80 6.37
N PRO A 112 -20.30 -0.95 5.76
CA PRO A 112 -20.90 0.22 6.43
C PRO A 112 -21.72 -0.09 7.69
N TRP A 113 -22.23 -1.32 7.83
CA TRP A 113 -22.98 -1.78 9.01
C TRP A 113 -22.10 -2.41 10.09
N ASP A 114 -20.83 -2.67 9.83
CA ASP A 114 -19.88 -3.19 10.80
C ASP A 114 -19.15 -2.01 11.46
N LEU A 115 -19.70 -1.59 12.60
CA LEU A 115 -19.21 -0.47 13.41
C LEU A 115 -18.12 -0.90 14.40
N SER A 116 -17.66 -2.16 14.31
CA SER A 116 -16.75 -2.79 15.29
C SER A 116 -15.30 -2.32 15.12
N ASP A 117 -14.93 -1.89 13.92
CA ASP A 117 -13.58 -1.43 13.59
C ASP A 117 -13.70 -0.13 12.79
N GLY A 118 -13.27 0.99 13.38
CA GLY A 118 -13.21 2.30 12.70
C GLY A 118 -11.98 2.47 11.83
N SER A 119 -11.09 1.48 11.78
CA SER A 119 -9.86 1.58 11.01
C SER A 119 -10.13 1.40 9.51
N GLY A 120 -9.54 2.31 8.73
CA GLY A 120 -9.63 2.30 7.27
C GLY A 120 -8.99 1.06 6.63
N PRO A 121 -8.99 1.00 5.29
CA PRO A 121 -8.33 -0.09 4.58
C PRO A 121 -6.83 -0.11 4.88
N ARG A 122 -6.29 -1.30 5.10
CA ARG A 122 -4.85 -1.55 5.31
C ARG A 122 -4.30 -2.41 4.19
N LEU A 123 -3.04 -2.22 3.85
CA LEU A 123 -2.33 -3.07 2.91
C LEU A 123 -0.88 -3.28 3.31
N GLY A 124 -0.38 -4.47 3.03
CA GLY A 124 1.01 -4.85 3.18
C GLY A 124 1.70 -4.89 1.82
N VAL A 125 2.82 -4.18 1.72
CA VAL A 125 3.63 -4.11 0.51
C VAL A 125 5.05 -4.54 0.85
N ASN A 126 5.54 -5.55 0.17
CA ASN A 126 6.95 -5.89 0.18
C ASN A 126 7.68 -4.97 -0.79
N LEU A 127 8.64 -4.19 -0.29
CA LEU A 127 9.50 -3.33 -1.09
C LEU A 127 10.92 -3.89 -1.11
N ASN A 128 11.42 -4.21 -2.30
CA ASN A 128 12.85 -4.43 -2.56
C ASN A 128 13.43 -3.12 -3.13
N PRO A 129 14.16 -2.33 -2.33
CA PRO A 129 14.66 -1.03 -2.79
C PRO A 129 15.64 -1.16 -3.95
N ASP A 130 15.68 -0.14 -4.81
CA ASP A 130 16.75 -0.02 -5.79
C ASP A 130 18.11 0.16 -5.08
N PRO A 131 19.24 -0.26 -5.70
CA PRO A 131 20.56 -0.01 -5.13
C PRO A 131 20.77 1.47 -4.77
N GLY A 132 21.16 1.74 -3.53
CA GLY A 132 21.38 3.10 -3.02
C GLY A 132 20.14 3.80 -2.44
N VAL A 133 18.96 3.18 -2.53
CA VAL A 133 17.74 3.66 -1.84
C VAL A 133 17.72 3.12 -0.41
N THR A 134 17.56 4.02 0.57
CA THR A 134 17.45 3.65 1.99
C THR A 134 16.09 4.03 2.55
N MET A 135 15.59 3.21 3.46
CA MET A 135 14.37 3.50 4.22
C MET A 135 14.64 4.55 5.30
N CYS A 136 13.63 5.34 5.59
CA CYS A 136 13.63 6.23 6.74
C CYS A 136 12.45 5.87 7.64
N MET A 137 12.68 5.92 8.95
CA MET A 137 11.65 5.63 9.94
C MET A 137 10.48 6.61 9.83
N TYR A 138 10.77 7.88 9.51
CA TYR A 138 9.80 8.89 9.14
C TYR A 138 10.22 9.66 7.88
N ALA A 139 9.26 10.17 7.11
CA ALA A 139 9.53 10.92 5.88
C ALA A 139 10.40 12.18 6.10
N ASN A 140 10.30 12.81 7.27
CA ASN A 140 11.13 13.94 7.70
C ASN A 140 12.57 13.55 8.01
N ASP A 141 12.84 12.31 8.42
CA ASP A 141 14.21 11.88 8.76
C ASP A 141 15.10 11.85 7.51
N CYS A 142 14.51 11.58 6.33
CA CYS A 142 15.24 11.66 5.08
C CYS A 142 15.58 13.10 4.66
N ASN A 143 15.01 14.12 5.32
CA ASN A 143 15.21 15.54 4.98
C ASN A 143 16.40 16.15 5.75
N GLU A 144 16.89 15.48 6.79
CA GLU A 144 18.01 15.94 7.64
C GLU A 144 19.41 15.48 7.18
N SER A 145 19.54 14.89 5.99
CA SER A 145 20.86 14.49 5.44
C SER A 145 21.69 15.68 4.90
N THR A 146 21.70 16.81 5.62
CA THR A 146 22.68 17.91 5.44
C THR A 146 23.71 17.99 6.58
N GLN A 147 23.71 17.08 7.55
CA GLN A 147 24.85 16.96 8.46
C GLN A 147 26.00 16.20 7.80
N GLN A 148 26.71 16.94 6.96
CA GLN A 148 28.07 16.65 6.51
C GLN A 148 28.95 16.33 7.73
N PRO A 149 29.83 15.30 7.70
CA PRO A 149 30.78 15.09 8.77
C PRO A 149 31.67 16.33 8.90
N THR A 150 31.70 16.94 10.08
CA THR A 150 32.68 17.96 10.45
C THR A 150 34.06 17.32 10.33
N ALA A 151 34.72 17.51 9.18
CA ALA A 151 36.14 17.23 9.07
C ALA A 151 36.86 18.29 9.92
N THR A 152 37.31 17.88 11.10
CA THR A 152 38.26 18.62 11.92
C THR A 152 39.55 18.80 11.13
N PRO A 153 40.01 20.03 10.84
CA PRO A 153 41.41 20.21 10.48
C PRO A 153 42.24 20.11 11.77
N THR A 154 43.25 19.23 11.76
CA THR A 154 44.31 19.19 12.78
C THR A 154 45.64 19.01 12.05
N PRO A 155 46.76 19.57 12.54
CA PRO A 155 46.95 20.74 13.42
C PRO A 155 47.41 21.99 12.67
#